data_AF-A0A2S2CT24-F1
#
_entry.id   AF-A0A2S2CT24-F1
#
_cell.length_a   1.000
_cell.length_b   1.000
_cell.length_c   1.000
_cell.angle_alpha   90.00
_cell.angle_beta   90.00
_cell.angle_gamma   90.00
#
_symmetry.space_group_name_H-M   'P 1'
#
loop_
_entity.id
_entity.type
_entity.pdbx_description
1 polymer ?
#
loop_
_entity_poly.entity_id
_entity_poly.type
_entity_poly.pdbx_seq_one_letter_code
_entity_poly.pdbx_strand_id
1 'polypeptide(L)'
;MLHILSLNTMDCTVQSHILTRGRATDQEHIKAYDLPSGRICVGGGQSRSAVAVPDDLLGMLLDPKAELYIHHNHPDGCGFSRADLVLALGRENRARGKLFAQGHDGSVYGVMIANRDHIDVLYRQAAHCAEHALKEAISGGGLPVSVARSHFAHIVSLALDLVGVMHYEFAMSESRLDGWLHYADHLSKVVMTAAAAVGR
;
A
#
# COMPACT_ATOMS: atom_id res chain seq x y z
N MET A 1 -16.83 2.94 6.75
CA MET A 1 -15.66 3.13 7.63
C MET A 1 -15.07 1.75 7.88
N LEU A 2 -14.04 1.39 7.12
CA LEU A 2 -13.42 0.06 7.22
C LEU A 2 -12.56 0.04 8.48
N HIS A 3 -12.89 -0.85 9.40
CA HIS A 3 -12.08 -1.13 10.57
C HIS A 3 -10.86 -1.92 10.11
N ILE A 4 -9.68 -1.30 10.05
CA ILE A 4 -8.45 -2.08 10.16
C ILE A 4 -8.62 -2.89 11.45
N LEU A 5 -8.56 -4.21 11.33
CA LEU A 5 -8.66 -5.12 12.48
C LEU A 5 -7.70 -4.63 13.57
N SER A 6 -8.13 -4.72 14.82
CA SER A 6 -7.30 -4.36 15.98
C SER A 6 -5.91 -4.99 15.82
N LEU A 7 -4.89 -4.15 15.68
CA LEU A 7 -3.51 -4.58 15.63
C LEU A 7 -3.19 -5.36 16.91
N ASN A 8 -2.50 -6.49 16.77
CA ASN A 8 -2.03 -7.21 17.95
C ASN A 8 -0.82 -6.48 18.58
N THR A 9 -0.37 -6.92 19.75
CA THR A 9 0.77 -6.31 20.45
C THR A 9 2.05 -6.25 19.59
N MET A 10 2.29 -7.28 18.76
CA MET A 10 3.44 -7.35 17.87
C MET A 10 3.33 -6.32 16.74
N ASP A 11 2.16 -6.21 16.12
CA ASP A 11 1.87 -5.18 15.11
C ASP A 11 2.10 -3.78 15.65
N CYS A 12 1.57 -3.45 16.84
CA CYS A 12 1.77 -2.15 17.48
C CYS A 12 3.27 -1.86 17.74
N THR A 13 4.03 -2.88 18.16
CA THR A 13 5.47 -2.76 18.42
C THR A 13 6.24 -2.51 17.13
N VAL A 14 5.91 -3.23 16.08
CA VAL A 14 6.56 -3.14 14.77
C VAL A 14 6.22 -1.80 14.09
N GLN A 15 4.94 -1.42 14.09
CA GLN A 15 4.46 -0.13 13.60
C GLN A 15 5.17 1.03 14.32
N SER A 16 5.21 1.01 15.65
CA SER A 16 5.88 2.05 16.44
C SER A 16 7.37 2.16 16.08
N HIS A 17 8.03 1.02 15.88
CA HIS A 17 9.43 0.98 15.50
C HIS A 17 9.69 1.65 14.13
N ILE A 18 8.94 1.25 13.09
CA ILE A 18 9.16 1.79 11.74
C ILE A 18 8.77 3.26 11.63
N LEU A 19 7.72 3.71 12.33
CA LEU A 19 7.34 5.12 12.35
C LEU A 19 8.37 5.98 13.09
N THR A 20 8.88 5.49 14.23
CA THR A 20 9.92 6.20 14.98
C THR A 20 11.19 6.35 14.13
N ARG A 21 11.65 5.26 13.50
CA ARG A 21 12.82 5.27 12.64
C ARG A 21 12.61 6.13 11.39
N GLY A 22 11.48 5.93 10.70
CA GLY A 22 11.14 6.65 9.49
C GLY A 22 11.03 8.16 9.70
N ARG A 23 10.40 8.60 10.79
CA ARG A 23 10.34 10.04 11.12
C ARG A 23 11.70 10.62 11.50
N ALA A 24 12.55 9.84 12.17
CA ALA A 24 13.88 10.31 12.57
C ALA A 24 14.84 10.46 11.38
N THR A 25 14.74 9.59 10.37
CA THR A 25 15.64 9.62 9.20
C THR A 25 15.02 10.27 7.97
N ASP A 26 13.71 10.50 7.98
CA ASP A 26 12.93 10.91 6.82
C ASP A 26 13.13 9.96 5.62
N GLN A 27 13.07 8.64 5.89
CA GLN A 27 13.29 7.58 4.89
C GLN A 27 12.30 6.43 5.13
N GLU A 28 12.20 5.53 4.16
CA GLU A 28 11.42 4.30 4.29
C GLU A 28 12.21 3.21 5.03
N HIS A 29 11.53 2.54 5.94
CA HIS A 29 12.01 1.39 6.72
C HIS A 29 10.98 0.28 6.64
N ILE A 30 11.45 -0.96 6.69
CA ILE A 30 10.61 -2.16 6.66
C ILE A 30 10.97 -3.04 7.84
N LYS A 31 9.96 -3.60 8.48
CA LYS A 31 10.12 -4.61 9.52
C LYS A 31 9.02 -5.65 9.37
N ALA A 32 9.42 -6.90 9.40
CA ALA A 32 8.51 -8.02 9.26
C ALA A 32 8.69 -9.00 10.41
N TYR A 33 7.64 -9.74 10.72
CA TYR A 33 7.74 -10.89 11.62
C TYR A 33 6.91 -12.06 11.10
N ASP A 34 7.36 -13.27 11.42
CA ASP A 34 6.59 -14.52 11.26
C ASP A 34 5.91 -14.87 12.57
N LEU A 35 4.57 -14.95 12.56
CA LEU A 35 3.79 -15.15 13.77
C LEU A 35 4.07 -16.51 14.45
N PRO A 36 4.09 -17.66 13.75
CA PRO A 36 4.44 -18.96 14.32
C PRO A 36 5.84 -19.03 14.97
N SER A 37 6.89 -18.58 14.26
CA SER A 37 8.27 -18.76 14.74
C SER A 37 8.79 -17.59 15.58
N GLY A 38 8.13 -16.44 15.55
CA GLY A 38 8.61 -15.20 16.17
C GLY A 38 9.85 -14.62 15.49
N ARG A 39 10.27 -15.14 14.32
CA ARG A 39 11.39 -14.60 13.55
C ARG A 39 11.08 -13.19 13.09
N ILE A 40 12.06 -12.29 13.16
CA ILE A 40 11.95 -10.88 12.78
C ILE A 40 12.98 -10.56 11.71
N CYS A 41 12.57 -9.81 10.69
CA CYS A 41 13.45 -9.21 9.70
C CYS A 41 13.34 -7.69 9.76
N VAL A 42 14.46 -6.99 9.54
CA VAL A 42 14.50 -5.52 9.48
C VAL A 42 15.30 -5.12 8.25
N GLY A 43 14.74 -4.21 7.46
CA GLY A 43 15.42 -3.52 6.37
C GLY A 43 15.13 -2.02 6.46
N GLY A 44 15.88 -1.19 5.75
CA GLY A 44 15.62 0.24 5.80
C GLY A 44 16.70 1.11 5.19
N GLY A 45 16.37 2.40 5.09
CA GLY A 45 17.34 3.47 4.99
C GLY A 45 17.97 3.68 3.62
N GLN A 46 17.27 3.35 2.53
CA GLN A 46 17.76 3.67 1.18
C GLN A 46 17.36 5.08 0.75
N SER A 47 16.07 5.43 0.80
CA SER A 47 15.59 6.76 0.44
C SER A 47 14.20 7.05 1.01
N ARG A 48 13.63 8.20 0.65
CA ARG A 48 12.24 8.59 0.96
C ARG A 48 11.17 7.78 0.21
N SER A 49 11.55 7.07 -0.85
CA SER A 49 10.63 6.40 -1.77
C SER A 49 11.14 5.02 -2.21
N ALA A 50 12.05 4.44 -1.43
CA ALA A 50 12.56 3.10 -1.63
C ALA A 50 13.09 2.54 -0.31
N VAL A 51 12.77 1.27 -0.06
CA VAL A 51 13.26 0.50 1.07
C VAL A 51 14.00 -0.75 0.59
N ALA A 52 15.12 -1.06 1.23
CA ALA A 52 15.84 -2.32 0.98
C ALA A 52 15.04 -3.49 1.58
N VAL A 53 14.69 -4.46 0.75
CA VAL A 53 14.08 -5.72 1.19
C VAL A 53 15.21 -6.69 1.57
N PRO A 54 15.31 -7.14 2.83
CA PRO A 54 16.36 -8.07 3.25
C PRO A 54 16.11 -9.49 2.69
N ASP A 55 17.20 -10.22 2.38
CA ASP A 55 17.12 -11.58 1.82
C ASP A 55 16.34 -12.55 2.71
N ASP A 56 16.44 -12.41 4.04
CA ASP A 56 15.69 -13.23 4.98
C ASP A 56 14.17 -13.06 4.81
N LEU A 57 13.69 -11.85 4.48
CA LEU A 57 12.27 -11.61 4.21
C LEU A 57 11.84 -12.27 2.90
N LEU A 58 12.71 -12.26 1.87
CA LEU A 58 12.44 -12.99 0.62
C LEU A 58 12.33 -14.49 0.88
N GLY A 59 13.25 -15.05 1.68
CA GLY A 59 13.19 -16.46 2.08
C GLY A 59 11.91 -16.80 2.85
N MET A 60 11.45 -15.90 3.72
CA MET A 60 10.20 -16.07 4.46
C MET A 60 8.97 -16.03 3.54
N LEU A 61 8.92 -15.13 2.54
CA LEU A 61 7.82 -15.05 1.58
C LEU A 61 7.62 -16.33 0.76
N LEU A 62 8.70 -17.10 0.54
CA LEU A 62 8.68 -18.37 -0.16
C LEU A 62 8.28 -19.57 0.72
N ASP A 63 8.16 -19.39 2.04
CA ASP A 63 7.80 -20.46 2.97
C ASP A 63 6.27 -20.59 3.11
N PRO A 64 5.65 -21.70 2.65
CA PRO A 64 4.20 -21.90 2.79
C PRO A 64 3.73 -22.09 4.24
N LYS A 65 4.64 -22.29 5.19
CA LYS A 65 4.32 -22.41 6.62
C LYS A 65 4.37 -21.06 7.35
N ALA A 66 4.91 -20.03 6.71
CA ALA A 66 5.03 -18.71 7.31
C ALA A 66 3.69 -17.97 7.33
N GLU A 67 3.47 -17.22 8.40
CA GLU A 67 2.40 -16.24 8.54
C GLU A 67 3.01 -14.88 8.84
N LEU A 68 3.20 -14.11 7.77
CA LEU A 68 4.02 -12.92 7.74
C LEU A 68 3.21 -11.65 7.87
N TYR A 69 3.66 -10.80 8.79
CA TYR A 69 3.15 -9.45 8.96
C TYR A 69 4.30 -8.49 8.67
N ILE A 70 4.19 -7.80 7.54
CA ILE A 70 5.22 -6.91 7.02
C ILE A 70 4.72 -5.48 7.20
N HIS A 71 5.53 -4.63 7.79
CA HIS A 71 5.20 -3.22 7.99
C HIS A 71 6.31 -2.37 7.37
N HIS A 72 5.96 -1.37 6.58
CA HIS A 72 6.88 -0.32 6.16
C HIS A 72 6.23 1.06 6.30
N ASN A 73 7.04 2.12 6.32
CA ASN A 73 6.53 3.49 6.41
C ASN A 73 6.65 4.24 5.08
N HIS A 74 5.73 5.17 4.84
CA HIS A 74 5.77 6.14 3.73
C HIS A 74 5.85 7.56 4.30
N PRO A 75 6.96 8.29 4.10
CA PRO A 75 7.09 9.69 4.53
C PRO A 75 5.97 10.59 4.01
N ASP A 76 5.54 10.38 2.77
CA ASP A 76 4.50 11.19 2.13
C ASP A 76 3.08 10.77 2.54
N GLY A 77 2.92 9.66 3.28
CA GLY A 77 1.62 9.15 3.72
C GLY A 77 0.77 8.48 2.63
N CYS A 78 1.35 8.14 1.48
CA CYS A 78 0.63 7.50 0.38
C CYS A 78 0.36 6.01 0.64
N GLY A 79 -0.56 5.42 -0.13
CA GLY A 79 -0.78 3.97 -0.20
C GLY A 79 0.35 3.22 -0.90
N PHE A 80 0.09 1.97 -1.30
CA PHE A 80 1.09 1.07 -1.87
C PHE A 80 1.57 1.50 -3.27
N SER A 81 2.88 1.48 -3.46
CA SER A 81 3.52 1.55 -4.76
C SER A 81 3.39 0.22 -5.52
N ARG A 82 3.82 0.23 -6.78
CA ARG A 82 3.99 -0.99 -7.59
C ARG A 82 4.90 -2.01 -6.90
N ALA A 83 6.04 -1.55 -6.35
CA ALA A 83 7.03 -2.43 -5.76
C ALA A 83 6.49 -3.14 -4.51
N ASP A 84 5.72 -2.42 -3.71
CA ASP A 84 5.08 -2.96 -2.50
C ASP A 84 4.08 -4.06 -2.86
N LEU A 85 3.25 -3.83 -3.87
CA LEU A 85 2.27 -4.83 -4.30
C LEU A 85 2.93 -6.02 -5.00
N VAL A 86 4.00 -5.84 -5.76
CA VAL A 86 4.77 -6.95 -6.32
C VAL A 86 5.42 -7.78 -5.20
N LEU A 87 5.93 -7.13 -4.15
CA LEU A 87 6.49 -7.81 -2.98
C LEU A 87 5.44 -8.62 -2.24
N ALA A 88 4.24 -8.07 -2.00
CA ALA A 88 3.19 -8.74 -1.22
C ALA A 88 2.37 -9.76 -2.03
N LEU A 89 2.16 -9.51 -3.32
CA LEU A 89 1.23 -10.27 -4.16
C LEU A 89 1.92 -11.08 -5.26
N GLY A 90 3.25 -11.08 -5.30
CA GLY A 90 4.03 -11.76 -6.33
C GLY A 90 3.71 -13.25 -6.44
N ARG A 91 3.78 -13.77 -7.66
CA ARG A 91 3.47 -15.17 -7.97
C ARG A 91 4.28 -16.19 -7.15
N GLU A 92 5.51 -15.85 -6.80
CA GLU A 92 6.38 -16.77 -6.06
C GLU A 92 6.04 -16.82 -4.56
N ASN A 93 5.22 -15.90 -4.07
CA ASN A 93 4.84 -15.85 -2.67
C ASN A 93 4.00 -17.07 -2.29
N ARG A 94 4.39 -17.70 -1.17
CA ARG A 94 3.74 -18.86 -0.58
C ARG A 94 3.28 -18.63 0.84
N ALA A 95 3.87 -17.63 1.52
CA ALA A 95 3.43 -17.21 2.83
C ALA A 95 2.00 -16.67 2.81
N ARG A 96 1.34 -16.72 3.95
CA ARG A 96 0.09 -15.99 4.22
C ARG A 96 0.38 -14.79 5.13
N GLY A 97 -0.60 -13.91 5.30
CA GLY A 97 -0.51 -12.79 6.24
C GLY A 97 -0.81 -11.46 5.55
N LYS A 98 -0.10 -10.39 5.92
CA LYS A 98 -0.47 -9.02 5.54
C LYS A 98 0.74 -8.10 5.41
N LEU A 99 0.68 -7.22 4.41
CA LEU A 99 1.57 -6.07 4.27
C LEU A 99 0.84 -4.81 4.73
N PHE A 100 1.52 -3.98 5.52
CA PHE A 100 1.06 -2.69 5.97
C PHE A 100 1.99 -1.57 5.50
N ALA A 101 1.42 -0.49 5.00
CA ALA A 101 2.11 0.78 4.78
C ALA A 101 1.62 1.83 5.79
N GLN A 102 2.55 2.45 6.49
CA GLN A 102 2.30 3.41 7.57
C GLN A 102 2.73 4.81 7.15
N GLY A 103 1.76 5.70 6.94
CA GLY A 103 2.00 7.10 6.66
C GLY A 103 2.53 7.85 7.87
N HIS A 104 3.47 8.77 7.66
CA HIS A 104 3.93 9.66 8.74
C HIS A 104 2.81 10.56 9.25
N ASP A 105 1.79 10.82 8.42
CA ASP A 105 0.56 11.56 8.71
C ASP A 105 -0.48 10.77 9.52
N GLY A 106 -0.19 9.51 9.85
CA GLY A 106 -1.09 8.63 10.58
C GLY A 106 -2.01 7.79 9.70
N SER A 107 -1.92 7.90 8.37
CA SER A 107 -2.62 6.99 7.47
C SER A 107 -2.05 5.58 7.58
N VAL A 108 -2.91 4.57 7.44
CA VAL A 108 -2.53 3.17 7.45
C VAL A 108 -3.21 2.47 6.29
N TYR A 109 -2.45 1.66 5.56
CA TYR A 109 -2.93 0.86 4.44
C TYR A 109 -2.53 -0.59 4.66
N GLY A 110 -3.42 -1.52 4.29
CA GLY A 110 -3.22 -2.96 4.47
C GLY A 110 -3.57 -3.72 3.21
N VAL A 111 -2.78 -4.74 2.88
CA VAL A 111 -3.10 -5.70 1.82
C VAL A 111 -2.75 -7.11 2.25
N MET A 112 -3.68 -8.05 2.05
CA MET A 112 -3.43 -9.46 2.34
C MET A 112 -2.37 -10.01 1.38
N ILE A 113 -1.38 -10.73 1.93
CA ILE A 113 -0.40 -11.46 1.12
C ILE A 113 -1.15 -12.57 0.39
N ALA A 114 -0.91 -12.67 -0.90
CA ALA A 114 -1.50 -13.68 -1.75
C ALA A 114 -0.57 -13.97 -2.93
N ASN A 115 -0.78 -15.12 -3.58
CA ASN A 115 -0.16 -15.40 -4.87
C ASN A 115 -1.07 -14.85 -5.97
N ARG A 116 -0.65 -13.79 -6.64
CA ARG A 116 -1.37 -13.20 -7.77
C ARG A 116 -0.47 -13.18 -9.01
N ASP A 117 -0.85 -13.98 -9.99
CA ASP A 117 -0.30 -13.87 -11.33
C ASP A 117 -0.56 -12.47 -11.88
N HIS A 118 0.41 -11.95 -12.63
CA HIS A 118 0.30 -10.71 -13.38
C HIS A 118 0.06 -9.42 -12.57
N ILE A 119 0.23 -9.40 -11.24
CA ILE A 119 0.01 -8.18 -10.43
C ILE A 119 0.76 -6.95 -10.98
N ASP A 120 1.98 -7.13 -11.49
CA ASP A 120 2.74 -6.06 -12.14
C ASP A 120 1.98 -5.45 -13.33
N VAL A 121 1.47 -6.30 -14.23
CA VAL A 121 0.74 -5.88 -15.42
C VAL A 121 -0.56 -5.19 -15.03
N LEU A 122 -1.31 -5.79 -14.10
CA LEU A 122 -2.59 -5.25 -13.62
C LEU A 122 -2.41 -3.88 -12.95
N TYR A 123 -1.34 -3.72 -12.15
CA TYR A 123 -1.00 -2.43 -11.55
C TYR A 123 -0.71 -1.37 -12.62
N ARG A 124 0.15 -1.68 -13.59
CA ARG A 124 0.51 -0.72 -14.67
C ARG A 124 -0.71 -0.29 -15.47
N GLN A 125 -1.62 -1.22 -15.76
CA GLN A 125 -2.86 -0.96 -16.47
C GLN A 125 -3.79 -0.04 -15.67
N ALA A 126 -4.03 -0.34 -14.39
CA ALA A 126 -4.79 0.52 -13.50
C ALA A 126 -4.16 1.92 -13.36
N ALA A 127 -2.86 1.98 -13.12
CA ALA A 127 -2.09 3.21 -12.96
C ALA A 127 -2.16 4.10 -14.21
N HIS A 128 -1.96 3.52 -15.39
CA HIS A 128 -2.03 4.26 -16.65
C HIS A 128 -3.40 4.92 -16.87
N CYS A 129 -4.48 4.15 -16.66
CA CYS A 129 -5.85 4.68 -16.80
C CYS A 129 -6.19 5.70 -15.71
N ALA A 130 -5.73 5.49 -14.47
CA ALA A 130 -5.88 6.45 -13.39
C ALA A 130 -5.16 7.77 -13.70
N GLU A 131 -3.92 7.73 -14.17
CA GLU A 131 -3.15 8.93 -14.57
C GLU A 131 -3.86 9.73 -15.66
N HIS A 132 -4.40 9.05 -16.68
CA HIS A 132 -5.12 9.70 -17.77
C HIS A 132 -6.38 10.41 -17.25
N ALA A 133 -7.21 9.71 -16.47
CA ALA A 133 -8.45 10.26 -15.91
C ALA A 133 -8.17 11.41 -14.92
N LEU A 134 -7.09 11.34 -14.14
CA LEU A 134 -6.67 12.45 -13.27
C LEU A 134 -6.24 13.67 -14.09
N LYS A 135 -5.48 13.49 -15.17
CA LYS A 135 -5.07 14.60 -16.06
C LYS A 135 -6.27 15.32 -16.66
N GLU A 136 -7.31 14.60 -17.06
CA GLU A 136 -8.58 15.19 -17.52
C GLU A 136 -9.28 15.99 -16.42
N ALA A 137 -9.42 15.41 -15.22
CA ALA A 137 -10.06 16.08 -14.08
C ALA A 137 -9.32 17.36 -13.65
N ILE A 138 -7.99 17.34 -13.68
CA ILE A 138 -7.13 18.49 -13.41
C ILE A 138 -7.29 19.56 -14.49
N SER A 139 -7.22 19.18 -15.76
CA SER A 139 -7.32 20.13 -16.89
C SER A 139 -8.69 20.79 -16.97
N GLY A 140 -9.74 20.11 -16.52
CA GLY A 140 -11.09 20.66 -16.38
C GLY A 140 -11.28 21.54 -15.14
N GLY A 141 -10.27 21.73 -14.29
CA GLY A 141 -10.32 22.54 -13.07
C GLY A 141 -11.09 21.92 -11.91
N GLY A 142 -11.54 20.67 -12.03
CA GLY A 142 -12.34 19.98 -11.01
C GLY A 142 -11.50 19.35 -9.89
N LEU A 143 -10.20 19.16 -10.10
CA LEU A 143 -9.32 18.49 -9.14
C LEU A 143 -7.94 19.18 -9.05
N PRO A 144 -7.51 19.62 -7.85
CA PRO A 144 -6.15 20.13 -7.67
C PRO A 144 -5.09 19.04 -7.88
N VAL A 145 -3.95 19.42 -8.47
CA VAL A 145 -2.80 18.53 -8.70
C VAL A 145 -2.29 17.89 -7.41
N SER A 146 -2.26 18.65 -6.31
CA SER A 146 -1.81 18.16 -5.00
C SER A 146 -2.68 17.02 -4.48
N VAL A 147 -4.01 17.15 -4.59
CA VAL A 147 -4.98 16.12 -4.18
C VAL A 147 -4.88 14.89 -5.08
N ALA A 148 -4.77 15.09 -6.39
CA ALA A 148 -4.59 14.00 -7.34
C ALA A 148 -3.32 13.18 -7.01
N ARG A 149 -2.19 13.87 -6.79
CA ARG A 149 -0.91 13.23 -6.46
C ARG A 149 -0.97 12.51 -5.12
N SER A 150 -1.56 13.11 -4.09
CA SER A 150 -1.62 12.48 -2.77
C SER A 150 -2.45 11.20 -2.78
N HIS A 151 -3.52 11.14 -3.58
CA HIS A 151 -4.44 9.99 -3.62
C HIS A 151 -4.13 8.96 -4.71
N PHE A 152 -3.14 9.18 -5.58
CA PHE A 152 -2.86 8.31 -6.72
C PHE A 152 -2.71 6.82 -6.34
N ALA A 153 -1.82 6.51 -5.39
CA ALA A 153 -1.60 5.13 -4.94
C ALA A 153 -2.89 4.51 -4.36
N HIS A 154 -3.65 5.29 -3.58
CA HIS A 154 -4.92 4.85 -3.00
C HIS A 154 -5.97 4.52 -4.08
N ILE A 155 -6.07 5.35 -5.11
CA ILE A 155 -6.96 5.14 -6.26
C ILE A 155 -6.63 3.82 -6.96
N VAL A 156 -5.35 3.58 -7.25
CA VAL A 156 -4.91 2.35 -7.92
C VAL A 156 -5.21 1.13 -7.04
N SER A 157 -4.96 1.21 -5.73
CA SER A 157 -5.30 0.12 -4.81
C SER A 157 -6.80 -0.15 -4.73
N LEU A 158 -7.64 0.88 -4.64
CA LEU A 158 -9.10 0.72 -4.67
C LEU A 158 -9.58 0.08 -5.98
N ALA A 159 -9.00 0.48 -7.11
CA ALA A 159 -9.36 -0.08 -8.41
C ALA A 159 -9.08 -1.58 -8.49
N LEU A 160 -7.93 -2.04 -7.98
CA LEU A 160 -7.54 -3.45 -7.94
C LEU A 160 -8.41 -4.26 -6.95
N ASP A 161 -8.74 -3.69 -5.79
CA ASP A 161 -9.65 -4.32 -4.81
C ASP A 161 -11.07 -4.47 -5.36
N LEU A 162 -11.59 -3.44 -6.04
CA LEU A 162 -12.94 -3.45 -6.61
C LEU A 162 -13.16 -4.58 -7.63
N VAL A 163 -12.12 -4.97 -8.36
CA VAL A 163 -12.17 -6.10 -9.31
C VAL A 163 -11.72 -7.43 -8.72
N GLY A 164 -11.48 -7.49 -7.41
CA GLY A 164 -11.13 -8.72 -6.69
C GLY A 164 -9.68 -9.20 -6.85
N VAL A 165 -8.77 -8.35 -7.36
CA VAL A 165 -7.35 -8.72 -7.52
C VAL A 165 -6.66 -8.84 -6.15
N MET A 166 -7.05 -8.01 -5.18
CA MET A 166 -6.51 -8.06 -3.83
C MET A 166 -7.58 -7.74 -2.79
N HIS A 167 -7.25 -7.88 -1.51
CA HIS A 167 -8.06 -7.38 -0.41
C HIS A 167 -7.35 -6.20 0.24
N TYR A 168 -7.90 -5.00 0.04
CA TYR A 168 -7.30 -3.74 0.45
C TYR A 168 -8.07 -3.10 1.60
N GLU A 169 -7.35 -2.71 2.63
CA GLU A 169 -7.88 -2.02 3.80
C GLU A 169 -7.16 -0.69 4.00
N PHE A 170 -7.85 0.30 4.55
CA PHE A 170 -7.23 1.60 4.83
C PHE A 170 -7.92 2.37 5.95
N ALA A 171 -7.13 3.20 6.63
CA ALA A 171 -7.56 4.27 7.51
C ALA A 171 -6.72 5.50 7.14
N MET A 172 -7.34 6.51 6.52
CA MET A 172 -6.64 7.73 6.13
C MET A 172 -6.54 8.71 7.30
N SER A 173 -5.46 9.51 7.32
CA SER A 173 -5.39 10.71 8.16
C SER A 173 -6.56 11.65 7.86
N GLU A 174 -6.96 12.46 8.84
CA GLU A 174 -8.08 13.40 8.70
C GLU A 174 -7.89 14.31 7.47
N SER A 175 -6.70 14.89 7.32
CA SER A 175 -6.37 15.76 6.18
C SER A 175 -6.53 15.08 4.81
N ARG A 176 -6.23 13.77 4.71
CA ARG A 176 -6.42 13.00 3.48
C ARG A 176 -7.88 12.66 3.26
N LEU A 177 -8.58 12.27 4.33
CA LEU A 177 -10.01 11.98 4.26
C LEU A 177 -10.79 13.22 3.81
N ASP A 178 -10.48 14.41 4.34
CA ASP A 178 -11.11 15.66 3.93
C ASP A 178 -10.89 15.94 2.45
N GLY A 179 -9.65 15.79 1.96
CA GLY A 179 -9.33 15.92 0.54
C GLY A 179 -10.08 14.90 -0.32
N TRP A 180 -10.19 13.66 0.14
CA TRP A 180 -10.94 12.62 -0.55
C TRP A 180 -12.44 12.97 -0.64
N LEU A 181 -13.05 13.35 0.48
CA LEU A 181 -14.49 13.66 0.56
C LEU A 181 -14.84 14.91 -0.24
N HIS A 182 -14.01 15.94 -0.19
CA HIS A 182 -14.25 17.18 -0.94
C HIS A 182 -14.25 16.95 -2.45
N TYR A 183 -13.43 16.01 -2.96
CA TYR A 183 -13.31 15.70 -4.38
C TYR A 183 -13.84 14.30 -4.75
N ALA A 184 -14.79 13.78 -3.96
CA ALA A 184 -15.22 12.38 -4.03
C ALA A 184 -15.74 11.98 -5.42
N ASP A 185 -16.51 12.85 -6.10
CA ASP A 185 -17.06 12.57 -7.43
C ASP A 185 -15.95 12.36 -8.47
N HIS A 186 -14.94 13.23 -8.47
CA HIS A 186 -13.81 13.13 -9.40
C HIS A 186 -12.97 11.89 -9.09
N LEU A 187 -12.61 11.68 -7.83
CA LEU A 187 -11.75 10.56 -7.42
C LEU A 187 -12.44 9.21 -7.63
N SER A 188 -13.74 9.10 -7.33
CA SER A 188 -14.52 7.89 -7.56
C SER A 188 -14.63 7.56 -9.05
N LYS A 189 -14.84 8.57 -9.92
CA LYS A 189 -14.83 8.38 -11.37
C LYS A 189 -13.48 7.83 -11.86
N VAL A 190 -12.37 8.33 -11.32
CA VAL A 190 -11.02 7.83 -11.65
C VAL A 190 -10.86 6.37 -11.20
N VAL A 191 -11.28 6.02 -9.97
CA VAL A 191 -11.26 4.63 -9.47
C VAL A 191 -12.04 3.72 -10.41
N MET A 192 -13.28 4.09 -10.77
CA MET A 192 -14.11 3.28 -11.68
C MET A 192 -13.48 3.12 -13.06
N THR A 193 -12.84 4.18 -13.58
CA THR A 193 -12.14 4.15 -14.88
C THR A 193 -10.94 3.20 -14.84
N ALA A 194 -10.15 3.25 -13.78
CA ALA A 194 -9.00 2.36 -13.58
C ALA A 194 -9.46 0.90 -13.37
N ALA A 195 -10.51 0.68 -12.59
CA ALA A 195 -11.07 -0.66 -12.35
C ALA A 195 -11.61 -1.30 -13.63
N ALA A 196 -12.35 -0.54 -14.45
CA ALA A 196 -12.84 -1.00 -15.74
C ALA A 196 -11.73 -1.35 -16.73
N ALA A 197 -10.54 -0.76 -16.57
CA ALA A 197 -9.38 -1.15 -17.37
C ALA A 197 -8.89 -2.55 -16.99
N VAL A 198 -8.81 -2.88 -15.71
CA VAL A 198 -8.27 -4.15 -15.20
C VAL A 198 -9.26 -5.31 -15.34
N GLY A 199 -10.56 -5.07 -15.20
CA GLY A 199 -11.60 -6.11 -15.24
C GLY A 199 -11.97 -6.63 -16.63
N ARG A 200 -11.27 -6.19 -17.69
CA ARG A 200 -11.44 -6.64 -19.08
C ARG A 200 -10.33 -7.59 -19.47
#